data_AF-R7F574-F1
#
_entry.id   AF-R7F574-F1
#
_cell.length_a   1.000
_cell.length_b   1.000
_cell.length_c   1.000
_cell.angle_alpha   90.00
_cell.angle_beta   90.00
_cell.angle_gamma   90.00
#
_symmetry.space_group_name_H-M   'P 1'
#
loop_
_entity.id
_entity.type
_entity.pdbx_description
1 polymer ?
#
loop_
_entity_poly.entity_id
_entity_poly.type
_entity_poly.pdbx_seq_one_letter_code
_entity_poly.pdbx_strand_id
1 'polypeptide(L)'
;MTQNIRTLLHRTIIMVSLVFMALSVNAAQVKLKLGSNGNPVVGQSFNVIVELNGVSGAYPENYSIPNAKIVYHSSYQSSSYSNINGRSTSSSSQGYRLTVKCYKAGKLTLPPITIGGVRSNSLSIDVKDKRDVSDPYSGASANPAAGNAPSGPRFIGKGNKNLFMVANVSKTTAYEQEALVYTVKLYSSFDNIHFLGASEAPKFNGFTLEENNPKVESLHFESYKGRQYACAVIARYIIFPQMKGKLTIQGNRYTVTAEARQEFWDPFWGPLSYGKPVQLVVTPNNLTVDVRELPKPQPAGFSGGVGQFTIQASMPTQRLATNQAASIVYTIKGTGNIKYVQLPDLAKIFPKEFEISTPSPTVNATPNGTSVSGSVRFDCSIMPAEPGKYHIPPVELVYFNPNTGKYETARSRGFDVEVTKGKAGGNSAGHILKMDEELMPVGKLTSSHTFFSGSVMYWMLYVIAFVIFAAILLAMLNYRKRHADTQGLLERRARRLSDRLLRHARKSLKMGARDMFFDQTLTALWGYAAHKMRMPGSEMQRANIEANFAEHEVPQKVIERFINLLDRCEEAKYAGAGIDMNDVYEEASQVIRAIDSDFKK
;
A
#
# COMPACT_ATOMS: atom_id res chain seq x y z
N MET A 1 -34.35 -16.98 36.49
CA MET A 1 -34.69 -17.65 35.21
C MET A 1 -34.25 -16.84 33.97
N THR A 2 -34.23 -15.50 34.03
CA THR A 2 -33.92 -14.61 32.89
C THR A 2 -32.43 -14.51 32.50
N GLN A 3 -31.49 -14.72 33.42
CA GLN A 3 -30.05 -14.69 33.08
C GLN A 3 -29.57 -15.93 32.32
N ASN A 4 -30.13 -17.12 32.61
CA ASN A 4 -29.75 -18.36 31.91
C ASN A 4 -30.22 -18.38 30.45
N ILE A 5 -31.32 -17.68 30.13
CA ILE A 5 -31.79 -17.54 28.75
C ILE A 5 -30.83 -16.64 27.96
N ARG A 6 -30.31 -15.56 28.56
CA ARG A 6 -29.34 -14.67 27.90
C ARG A 6 -28.00 -15.35 27.58
N THR A 7 -27.51 -16.19 28.49
CA THR A 7 -26.26 -16.93 28.28
C THR A 7 -26.42 -18.06 27.27
N LEU A 8 -27.58 -18.74 27.23
CA LEU A 8 -27.91 -19.70 26.18
C LEU A 8 -28.02 -19.02 24.81
N LEU A 9 -28.69 -17.85 24.74
CA LEU A 9 -28.86 -17.09 23.51
C LEU A 9 -27.51 -16.59 22.95
N HIS A 10 -26.62 -16.09 23.81
CA HIS A 10 -25.29 -15.67 23.38
C HIS A 10 -24.46 -16.84 22.84
N ARG A 11 -24.60 -18.03 23.45
CA ARG A 11 -23.84 -19.23 23.03
C ARG A 11 -24.38 -19.84 21.74
N THR A 12 -25.69 -19.84 21.53
CA THR A 12 -26.28 -20.25 20.25
C THR A 12 -25.94 -19.25 19.13
N ILE A 13 -25.92 -17.95 19.42
CA ILE A 13 -25.48 -16.92 18.46
C ILE A 13 -24.01 -17.10 18.08
N ILE A 14 -23.12 -17.40 19.03
CA ILE A 14 -21.70 -17.65 18.75
C ILE A 14 -21.53 -18.92 17.90
N MET A 15 -22.28 -19.99 18.20
CA MET A 15 -22.20 -21.24 17.43
C MET A 15 -22.77 -21.10 16.02
N VAL A 16 -23.91 -20.41 15.87
CA VAL A 16 -24.50 -20.08 14.56
C VAL A 16 -23.58 -19.13 13.78
N SER A 17 -22.93 -18.17 14.43
CA SER A 17 -21.92 -17.31 13.81
C SER A 17 -20.72 -18.09 13.32
N LEU A 18 -20.26 -19.11 14.05
CA LEU A 18 -19.13 -19.95 13.65
C LEU A 18 -19.48 -20.83 12.45
N VAL A 19 -20.73 -21.35 12.41
CA VAL A 19 -21.26 -22.12 11.29
C VAL A 19 -21.50 -21.24 10.05
N PHE A 20 -21.99 -20.01 10.22
CA PHE A 20 -22.12 -19.04 9.12
C PHE A 20 -20.77 -18.56 8.57
N MET A 21 -19.75 -18.47 9.42
CA MET A 21 -18.38 -18.12 9.02
C MET A 21 -17.68 -19.28 8.28
N ALA A 22 -18.11 -20.53 8.53
CA ALA A 22 -17.69 -21.70 7.74
C ALA A 22 -18.46 -21.84 6.41
N LEU A 23 -19.63 -21.21 6.28
CA LEU A 23 -20.48 -21.23 5.09
C LEU A 23 -20.28 -20.05 4.14
N SER A 24 -19.32 -19.15 4.38
CA SER A 24 -18.92 -18.15 3.37
C SER A 24 -18.12 -18.83 2.24
N VAL A 25 -18.83 -19.61 1.42
CA VAL A 25 -18.40 -19.98 0.09
C VAL A 25 -18.38 -18.68 -0.71
N ASN A 26 -17.20 -18.06 -0.84
CA ASN A 26 -17.02 -17.02 -1.83
C ASN A 26 -17.23 -17.67 -3.19
N ALA A 27 -18.38 -17.41 -3.80
CA ALA A 27 -18.65 -17.87 -5.16
C ALA A 27 -17.58 -17.29 -6.08
N ALA A 28 -16.91 -18.19 -6.79
CA ALA A 28 -15.98 -17.86 -7.86
C ALA A 28 -16.65 -16.90 -8.87
N GLN A 29 -16.11 -15.69 -9.03
CA GLN A 29 -16.68 -14.65 -9.87
C GLN A 29 -15.62 -13.97 -10.74
N VAL A 30 -15.94 -13.80 -12.03
CA VAL A 30 -15.17 -12.99 -12.99
C VAL A 30 -16.02 -11.80 -13.39
N LYS A 31 -15.50 -10.57 -13.26
CA LYS A 31 -16.25 -9.34 -13.59
C LYS A 31 -15.48 -8.42 -14.54
N LEU A 32 -16.17 -7.94 -15.57
CA LEU A 32 -15.68 -6.90 -16.48
C LEU A 32 -16.19 -5.52 -16.03
N LYS A 33 -15.27 -4.57 -15.84
CA LYS A 33 -15.59 -3.17 -15.51
C LYS A 33 -14.70 -2.19 -16.27
N LEU A 34 -15.20 -0.97 -16.48
CA LEU A 34 -14.40 0.12 -17.05
C LEU A 34 -13.42 0.64 -15.98
N GLY A 35 -12.16 0.87 -16.36
CA GLY A 35 -11.11 1.32 -15.46
C GLY A 35 -11.13 2.82 -15.15
N SER A 36 -12.01 3.60 -15.80
CA SER A 36 -12.15 5.05 -15.62
C SER A 36 -13.62 5.45 -15.47
N ASN A 37 -13.90 6.54 -14.74
CA ASN A 37 -15.25 7.06 -14.52
C ASN A 37 -15.82 7.88 -15.70
N GLY A 38 -15.10 7.97 -16.83
CA GLY A 38 -15.51 8.71 -18.02
C GLY A 38 -15.70 7.81 -19.25
N ASN A 39 -16.59 8.23 -20.15
CA ASN A 39 -16.82 7.56 -21.43
C ASN A 39 -15.59 7.72 -22.35
N PRO A 40 -15.09 6.63 -22.95
CA PRO A 40 -13.94 6.70 -23.85
C PRO A 40 -14.26 7.47 -25.14
N VAL A 41 -13.23 8.09 -25.73
CA VAL A 41 -13.32 8.85 -26.97
C VAL A 41 -12.68 8.07 -28.11
N VAL A 42 -13.24 8.15 -29.32
CA VAL A 42 -12.69 7.50 -30.52
C VAL A 42 -11.22 7.86 -30.71
N GLY A 43 -10.38 6.86 -30.93
CA GLY A 43 -8.95 7.02 -31.16
C GLY A 43 -8.09 7.14 -29.90
N GLN A 44 -8.67 7.26 -28.70
CA GLN A 44 -7.96 7.17 -27.43
C GLN A 44 -7.97 5.72 -26.89
N SER A 45 -6.91 5.33 -26.19
CA SER A 45 -6.86 4.06 -25.48
C SER A 45 -7.49 4.21 -24.10
N PHE A 46 -8.30 3.24 -23.68
CA PHE A 46 -8.92 3.20 -22.36
C PHE A 46 -8.73 1.83 -21.72
N ASN A 47 -8.84 1.77 -20.38
CA ASN A 47 -8.59 0.55 -19.63
C ASN A 47 -9.89 -0.18 -19.32
N VAL A 48 -9.93 -1.48 -19.59
CA VAL A 48 -10.97 -2.41 -19.11
C VAL A 48 -10.33 -3.35 -18.10
N ILE A 49 -10.98 -3.52 -16.96
CA ILE A 49 -10.49 -4.34 -15.85
C ILE A 49 -11.30 -5.64 -15.82
N VAL A 50 -10.58 -6.76 -15.87
CA VAL A 50 -11.10 -8.11 -15.60
C VAL A 50 -10.74 -8.45 -14.15
N GLU A 51 -11.70 -8.46 -13.27
CA GLU A 51 -11.53 -8.76 -11.85
C GLU A 51 -11.85 -10.23 -11.59
N LEU A 52 -10.93 -10.92 -10.92
CA LEU A 52 -11.02 -12.33 -10.54
C LEU A 52 -11.17 -12.43 -9.02
N ASN A 53 -12.30 -12.96 -8.57
CA ASN A 53 -12.58 -13.25 -7.17
C ASN A 53 -12.75 -14.75 -7.00
N GLY A 54 -11.86 -15.41 -6.25
CA GLY A 54 -11.94 -16.85 -5.97
C GLY A 54 -11.66 -17.75 -7.19
N VAL A 55 -11.09 -17.21 -8.28
CA VAL A 55 -10.73 -17.94 -9.51
C VAL A 55 -9.32 -17.58 -9.92
N SER A 56 -8.53 -18.59 -10.30
CA SER A 56 -7.23 -18.40 -10.95
C SER A 56 -7.25 -19.05 -12.33
N GLY A 57 -6.64 -18.39 -13.31
CA GLY A 57 -6.62 -18.87 -14.69
C GLY A 57 -5.88 -17.91 -15.61
N ALA A 58 -5.29 -18.43 -16.68
CA ALA A 58 -4.65 -17.62 -17.70
C ALA A 58 -5.68 -16.79 -18.47
N TYR A 59 -5.25 -15.63 -18.98
CA TYR A 59 -6.04 -14.85 -19.91
C TYR A 59 -6.23 -15.65 -21.22
N PRO A 60 -7.44 -15.75 -21.78
CA PRO A 60 -7.68 -16.50 -23.00
C PRO A 60 -7.03 -15.82 -24.22
N GLU A 61 -6.19 -16.57 -24.95
CA GLU A 61 -5.41 -16.05 -26.10
C GLU A 61 -6.30 -15.53 -27.25
N ASN A 62 -7.52 -16.03 -27.39
CA ASN A 62 -8.42 -15.72 -28.51
C ASN A 62 -9.56 -14.75 -28.16
N TYR A 63 -9.42 -13.96 -27.10
CA TYR A 63 -10.44 -12.97 -26.76
C TYR A 63 -10.35 -11.75 -27.67
N SER A 64 -11.41 -11.51 -28.45
CA SER A 64 -11.51 -10.36 -29.36
C SER A 64 -12.73 -9.51 -29.03
N ILE A 65 -12.61 -8.20 -29.28
CA ILE A 65 -13.69 -7.23 -29.06
C ILE A 65 -14.13 -6.72 -30.43
N PRO A 66 -15.41 -6.88 -30.83
CA PRO A 66 -15.91 -6.32 -32.08
C PRO A 66 -15.70 -4.80 -32.12
N ASN A 67 -15.19 -4.27 -33.23
CA ASN A 67 -14.93 -2.84 -33.46
C ASN A 67 -13.91 -2.16 -32.51
N ALA A 68 -13.13 -2.93 -31.74
CA ALA A 68 -12.04 -2.41 -30.92
C ALA A 68 -10.83 -3.35 -30.93
N LYS A 69 -9.62 -2.78 -30.81
CA LYS A 69 -8.38 -3.56 -30.74
C LYS A 69 -7.84 -3.54 -29.31
N ILE A 70 -7.52 -4.71 -28.79
CA ILE A 70 -6.73 -4.84 -27.55
C ILE A 70 -5.29 -4.53 -27.93
N VAL A 71 -4.76 -3.43 -27.40
CA VAL A 71 -3.40 -2.95 -27.66
C VAL A 71 -2.40 -3.67 -26.77
N TYR A 72 -2.79 -3.92 -25.52
CA TYR A 72 -1.94 -4.53 -24.50
C TYR A 72 -2.80 -5.12 -23.38
N HIS A 73 -2.35 -6.20 -22.74
CA HIS A 73 -2.92 -6.70 -21.51
C HIS A 73 -1.83 -6.99 -20.46
N SER A 74 -2.11 -6.69 -19.19
CA SER A 74 -1.23 -7.04 -18.07
C SER A 74 -2.02 -7.69 -16.94
N SER A 75 -1.38 -8.56 -16.17
CA SER A 75 -1.94 -9.06 -14.91
C SER A 75 -1.65 -8.06 -13.79
N TYR A 76 -2.54 -7.99 -12.80
CA TYR A 76 -2.31 -7.24 -11.56
C TYR A 76 -2.81 -8.03 -10.35
N GLN A 77 -2.20 -7.76 -9.20
CA GLN A 77 -2.62 -8.26 -7.91
C GLN A 77 -2.61 -7.09 -6.92
N SER A 78 -3.73 -6.88 -6.23
CA SER A 78 -3.90 -5.81 -5.26
C SER A 78 -4.46 -6.39 -3.96
N SER A 79 -3.73 -6.24 -2.86
CA SER A 79 -4.22 -6.57 -1.53
C SER A 79 -4.51 -5.29 -0.76
N SER A 80 -5.68 -5.22 -0.12
CA SER A 80 -6.00 -4.16 0.83
C SER A 80 -6.41 -4.77 2.15
N TYR A 81 -5.77 -4.26 3.21
CA TYR A 81 -6.02 -4.65 4.58
C TYR A 81 -6.63 -3.46 5.30
N SER A 82 -7.80 -3.65 5.91
CA SER A 82 -8.47 -2.63 6.72
C SER A 82 -8.88 -3.25 8.04
N ASN A 83 -8.59 -2.55 9.13
CA ASN A 83 -9.03 -2.93 10.47
C ASN A 83 -9.80 -1.75 11.08
N ILE A 84 -11.12 -1.89 11.19
CA ILE A 84 -12.00 -0.87 11.77
C ILE A 84 -12.72 -1.52 12.95
N ASN A 85 -12.50 -1.00 14.16
CA ASN A 85 -13.12 -1.46 15.41
C ASN A 85 -13.02 -2.99 15.63
N GLY A 86 -11.84 -3.58 15.39
CA GLY A 86 -11.59 -5.01 15.64
C GLY A 86 -12.17 -5.96 14.59
N ARG A 87 -12.85 -5.45 13.56
CA ARG A 87 -13.22 -6.23 12.37
C ARG A 87 -12.13 -6.06 11.31
N SER A 88 -11.34 -7.10 11.16
CA SER A 88 -10.34 -7.22 10.10
C SER A 88 -11.01 -7.64 8.80
N THR A 89 -11.01 -6.75 7.80
CA THR A 89 -11.41 -7.08 6.43
C THR A 89 -10.18 -7.06 5.53
N SER A 90 -9.81 -8.26 5.05
CA SER A 90 -8.80 -8.45 4.01
C SER A 90 -9.51 -8.64 2.68
N SER A 91 -9.17 -7.82 1.69
CA SER A 91 -9.62 -8.02 0.31
C SER A 91 -8.40 -8.15 -0.60
N SER A 92 -8.32 -9.26 -1.33
CA SER A 92 -7.29 -9.51 -2.34
C SER A 92 -7.99 -9.59 -3.68
N SER A 93 -7.74 -8.64 -4.57
CA SER A 93 -8.23 -8.67 -5.95
C SER A 93 -7.10 -9.02 -6.89
N GLN A 94 -7.30 -10.07 -7.68
CA GLN A 94 -6.42 -10.46 -8.77
C GLN A 94 -7.15 -10.17 -10.07
N GLY A 95 -6.44 -9.82 -11.14
CA GLY A 95 -7.11 -9.51 -12.38
C GLY A 95 -6.21 -9.22 -13.56
N TYR A 96 -6.84 -8.90 -14.67
CA TYR A 96 -6.18 -8.45 -15.89
C TYR A 96 -6.63 -7.03 -16.24
N ARG A 97 -5.70 -6.18 -16.69
CA ARG A 97 -5.98 -4.87 -17.25
C ARG A 97 -5.78 -4.93 -18.75
N LEU A 98 -6.82 -4.62 -19.50
CA LEU A 98 -6.83 -4.57 -20.97
C LEU A 98 -6.79 -3.11 -21.41
N THR A 99 -5.79 -2.75 -22.19
CA THR A 99 -5.74 -1.46 -22.88
C THR A 99 -6.44 -1.63 -24.22
N VAL A 100 -7.62 -1.03 -24.37
CA VAL A 100 -8.48 -1.17 -25.56
C VAL A 100 -8.52 0.15 -26.31
N LYS A 101 -8.42 0.08 -27.64
CA LYS A 101 -8.54 1.24 -28.53
C LYS A 101 -9.72 1.03 -29.49
N CYS A 102 -10.64 1.98 -29.50
CA CYS A 102 -11.82 1.96 -30.37
C CYS A 102 -11.64 2.89 -31.58
N TYR A 103 -12.14 2.48 -32.74
CA TYR A 103 -12.00 3.21 -34.01
C TYR A 103 -13.32 3.78 -34.56
N LYS A 104 -14.46 3.47 -33.91
CA LYS A 104 -15.78 3.99 -34.30
C LYS A 104 -16.52 4.50 -33.07
N ALA A 105 -17.25 5.61 -33.24
CA ALA A 105 -18.13 6.16 -32.20
C ALA A 105 -19.39 5.28 -32.05
N GLY A 106 -20.01 5.31 -30.87
CA GLY A 106 -21.24 4.58 -30.55
C GLY A 106 -21.06 3.50 -29.48
N LYS A 107 -22.09 2.65 -29.32
CA LYS A 107 -22.10 1.59 -28.28
C LYS A 107 -21.12 0.47 -28.62
N LEU A 108 -20.07 0.34 -27.81
CA LEU A 108 -19.12 -0.76 -27.83
C LEU A 108 -19.54 -1.81 -26.79
N THR A 109 -19.83 -3.03 -27.24
CA THR A 109 -20.18 -4.15 -26.37
C THR A 109 -19.03 -5.13 -26.26
N LEU A 110 -18.50 -5.31 -25.06
CA LEU A 110 -17.49 -6.32 -24.77
C LEU A 110 -18.17 -7.66 -24.46
N PRO A 111 -17.82 -8.73 -25.19
CA PRO A 111 -18.39 -10.04 -24.93
C PRO A 111 -17.90 -10.59 -23.59
N PRO A 112 -18.66 -11.48 -22.92
CA PRO A 112 -18.19 -12.16 -21.73
C PRO A 112 -16.86 -12.89 -21.95
N ILE A 113 -15.97 -12.80 -20.98
CA ILE A 113 -14.71 -13.54 -20.95
C ILE A 113 -14.84 -14.73 -19.99
N THR A 114 -14.30 -15.90 -20.38
CA THR A 114 -14.28 -17.09 -19.54
C THR A 114 -12.87 -17.31 -19.02
N ILE A 115 -12.68 -17.30 -17.70
CA ILE A 115 -11.39 -17.54 -17.05
C ILE A 115 -11.62 -18.58 -15.96
N GLY A 116 -10.81 -19.65 -15.94
CA GLY A 116 -10.91 -20.72 -14.94
C GLY A 116 -12.29 -21.41 -14.89
N GLY A 117 -13.00 -21.47 -16.02
CA GLY A 117 -14.34 -22.08 -16.11
C GLY A 117 -15.51 -21.16 -15.71
N VAL A 118 -15.24 -19.95 -15.24
CA VAL A 118 -16.27 -18.97 -14.86
C VAL A 118 -16.40 -17.88 -15.92
N ARG A 119 -17.63 -17.62 -16.35
CA ARG A 119 -17.96 -16.63 -17.39
C ARG A 119 -18.31 -15.28 -16.76
N SER A 120 -17.77 -14.20 -17.30
CA SER A 120 -18.03 -12.84 -16.82
C SER A 120 -19.38 -12.26 -17.28
N ASN A 121 -19.71 -11.06 -16.79
CA ASN A 121 -20.72 -10.20 -17.42
C ASN A 121 -20.26 -9.70 -18.81
N SER A 122 -21.20 -9.26 -19.64
CA SER A 122 -20.92 -8.37 -20.77
C SER A 122 -20.84 -6.92 -20.28
N LEU A 123 -20.08 -6.08 -20.98
CA LEU A 123 -19.92 -4.66 -20.65
C LEU A 123 -20.22 -3.81 -21.88
N SER A 124 -21.24 -2.96 -21.79
CA SER A 124 -21.57 -1.99 -22.84
C SER A 124 -21.04 -0.61 -22.47
N ILE A 125 -20.29 0.01 -23.36
CA ILE A 125 -19.64 1.32 -23.17
C ILE A 125 -20.08 2.24 -24.30
N ASP A 126 -20.41 3.48 -23.97
CA ASP A 126 -20.75 4.49 -24.97
C ASP A 126 -19.48 5.27 -25.36
N VAL A 127 -19.03 5.14 -26.62
CA VAL A 127 -17.81 5.77 -27.13
C VAL A 127 -18.15 7.09 -27.82
N LYS A 128 -17.66 8.21 -27.27
CA LYS A 128 -17.93 9.56 -27.80
C LYS A 128 -17.06 9.89 -29.03
N ASP A 129 -17.60 10.63 -29.99
CA ASP A 129 -16.81 11.18 -31.10
C ASP A 129 -15.88 12.29 -30.59
N LYS A 130 -14.72 12.46 -31.23
CA LYS A 130 -13.71 13.48 -30.92
C LYS A 130 -14.27 14.91 -31.06
N ARG A 131 -15.37 15.08 -31.79
CA ARG A 131 -16.08 16.36 -32.01
C ARG A 131 -17.04 16.75 -30.88
N ASP A 132 -17.43 15.81 -30.01
CA ASP A 132 -18.40 16.04 -28.92
C ASP A 132 -17.75 16.38 -27.57
N VAL A 133 -16.43 16.61 -27.57
CA VAL A 133 -15.70 17.12 -26.40
C VAL A 133 -15.48 18.61 -26.62
N SER A 134 -16.39 19.43 -26.09
CA SER A 134 -16.17 20.87 -25.97
C SER A 134 -15.07 21.11 -24.95
N ASP A 135 -13.82 21.21 -25.42
CA ASP A 135 -12.74 21.86 -24.66
C ASP A 135 -13.03 23.37 -24.61
N PRO A 136 -13.25 23.97 -23.43
CA PRO A 136 -13.45 25.40 -23.32
C PRO A 136 -12.08 26.08 -23.27
N TYR A 137 -11.35 26.13 -24.38
CA TYR A 137 -10.29 27.14 -24.60
C TYR A 137 -9.79 27.09 -26.05
N SER A 138 -10.52 27.74 -26.96
CA SER A 138 -9.98 28.18 -28.25
C SER A 138 -9.81 29.70 -28.19
N GLY A 139 -8.55 30.14 -28.20
CA GLY A 139 -8.22 31.56 -28.17
C GLY A 139 -6.74 31.82 -28.45
N ALA A 140 -6.49 32.25 -29.69
CA ALA A 140 -5.33 33.02 -30.18
C ALA A 140 -3.96 32.32 -30.34
N SER A 141 -3.65 32.05 -31.61
CA SER A 141 -2.28 32.13 -32.14
C SER A 141 -1.71 33.53 -31.96
N ALA A 142 -0.47 33.63 -31.49
CA ALA A 142 0.39 34.79 -31.72
C ALA A 142 1.87 34.36 -31.77
N ASN A 143 2.60 34.96 -32.72
CA ASN A 143 4.02 34.77 -33.04
C ASN A 143 4.99 34.93 -31.85
N PRO A 144 6.19 34.35 -31.93
CA PRO A 144 7.21 34.53 -30.90
C PRO A 144 7.98 35.84 -31.10
N ALA A 145 7.88 36.76 -30.14
CA ALA A 145 8.81 37.88 -29.99
C ALA A 145 9.58 37.73 -28.68
N ALA A 146 10.90 37.85 -28.79
CA ALA A 146 11.86 37.77 -27.70
C ALA A 146 11.67 38.92 -26.69
N GLY A 147 11.78 38.61 -25.40
CA GLY A 147 11.79 39.60 -24.31
C GLY A 147 11.99 38.94 -22.95
N ASN A 148 13.07 39.30 -22.28
CA ASN A 148 13.53 38.77 -20.99
C ASN A 148 12.53 38.97 -19.83
N ALA A 149 12.26 37.91 -19.06
CA ALA A 149 11.93 37.98 -17.64
C ALA A 149 12.34 36.67 -16.91
N PRO A 150 12.86 36.73 -15.67
CA PRO A 150 13.45 35.59 -14.97
C PRO A 150 12.44 34.77 -14.13
N SER A 151 12.86 33.55 -13.75
CA SER A 151 12.26 32.65 -12.75
C SER A 151 11.16 31.66 -13.22
N GLY A 152 11.53 30.75 -14.12
CA GLY A 152 10.96 29.39 -14.14
C GLY A 152 11.75 28.43 -13.24
N PRO A 153 11.19 27.29 -12.81
CA PRO A 153 11.93 26.31 -11.99
C PRO A 153 13.19 25.86 -12.73
N ARG A 154 14.35 26.01 -12.07
CA ARG A 154 15.63 25.46 -12.55
C ARG A 154 15.53 23.94 -12.49
N PHE A 155 15.61 23.30 -13.66
CA PHE A 155 15.80 21.86 -13.76
C PHE A 155 17.20 21.54 -13.25
N ILE A 156 17.29 20.96 -12.05
CA ILE A 156 18.54 20.41 -11.53
C ILE A 156 18.30 18.92 -11.25
N GLY A 157 18.63 18.13 -12.26
CA GLY A 157 18.68 16.69 -12.26
C GLY A 157 19.17 16.27 -13.65
N LYS A 158 20.18 15.41 -13.75
CA LYS A 158 20.61 14.81 -15.02
C LYS A 158 19.55 13.81 -15.50
N GLY A 159 18.38 14.31 -15.88
CA GLY A 159 17.28 13.53 -16.44
C GLY A 159 16.89 14.14 -17.78
N ASN A 160 16.98 13.36 -18.85
CA ASN A 160 16.22 13.62 -20.07
C ASN A 160 14.77 13.90 -19.65
N LYS A 161 14.04 14.79 -20.35
CA LYS A 161 12.66 15.30 -20.09
C LYS A 161 11.55 14.23 -19.92
N ASN A 162 11.90 13.04 -19.47
CA ASN A 162 11.18 11.79 -19.33
C ASN A 162 11.05 11.40 -17.86
N LEU A 163 11.80 12.00 -16.91
CA LEU A 163 11.58 11.84 -15.47
C LEU A 163 12.00 13.09 -14.70
N PHE A 164 11.08 13.71 -13.97
CA PHE A 164 11.36 14.87 -13.13
C PHE A 164 10.34 15.00 -11.99
N MET A 165 10.69 15.76 -10.96
CA MET A 165 9.82 16.04 -9.82
C MET A 165 9.49 17.53 -9.75
N VAL A 166 8.27 17.83 -9.33
CA VAL A 166 7.81 19.20 -9.08
C VAL A 166 7.26 19.26 -7.67
N ALA A 167 7.82 20.18 -6.86
CA ALA A 167 7.27 20.52 -5.56
C ALA A 167 6.39 21.77 -5.68
N ASN A 168 5.27 21.76 -4.97
CA ASN A 168 4.35 22.87 -4.85
C ASN A 168 3.92 23.06 -3.39
N VAL A 169 3.59 24.29 -3.02
CA VAL A 169 3.01 24.65 -1.72
C VAL A 169 1.64 25.28 -1.93
N SER A 170 0.67 24.98 -1.06
CA SER A 170 -0.71 25.46 -1.19
C SER A 170 -0.82 27.00 -1.26
N LYS A 171 0.08 27.74 -0.58
CA LYS A 171 0.22 29.20 -0.67
C LYS A 171 1.69 29.62 -0.66
N THR A 172 2.04 30.61 -1.48
CA THR A 172 3.37 31.22 -1.51
C THR A 172 3.51 32.40 -0.54
N THR A 173 2.38 32.90 -0.02
CA THR A 173 2.32 33.93 1.03
C THR A 173 1.44 33.41 2.16
N ALA A 174 1.92 33.46 3.40
CA ALA A 174 1.24 32.90 4.56
C ALA A 174 1.49 33.75 5.81
N TYR A 175 0.68 33.58 6.85
CA TYR A 175 0.99 34.10 8.18
C TYR A 175 1.81 33.10 9.00
N GLU A 176 2.49 33.58 10.04
CA GLU A 176 3.10 32.73 11.06
C GLU A 176 2.07 31.73 11.61
N GLN A 177 2.49 30.47 11.79
CA GLN A 177 1.68 29.33 12.20
C GLN A 177 0.49 28.98 11.27
N GLU A 178 0.35 29.61 10.11
CA GLU A 178 -0.65 29.20 9.13
C GLU A 178 -0.30 27.84 8.51
N ALA A 179 -1.27 26.93 8.43
CA ALA A 179 -1.04 25.61 7.88
C ALA A 179 -0.83 25.67 6.36
N LEU A 180 0.29 25.12 5.88
CA LEU A 180 0.59 25.00 4.45
C LEU A 180 0.75 23.54 4.07
N VAL A 181 0.28 23.18 2.88
CA VAL A 181 0.44 21.82 2.34
C VAL A 181 1.53 21.85 1.28
N TYR A 182 2.61 21.14 1.54
CA TYR A 182 3.71 20.93 0.61
C TYR A 182 3.55 19.58 -0.09
N THR A 183 3.47 19.58 -1.41
CA THR A 183 3.20 18.39 -2.24
C THR A 183 4.31 18.19 -3.25
N VAL A 184 4.82 16.96 -3.36
CA VAL A 184 5.81 16.57 -4.37
C VAL A 184 5.15 15.60 -5.36
N LYS A 185 5.13 16.00 -6.63
CA LYS A 185 4.66 15.20 -7.75
C LYS A 185 5.84 14.69 -8.57
N LEU A 186 5.82 13.40 -8.91
CA LEU A 186 6.74 12.78 -9.87
C LEU A 186 6.06 12.70 -11.23
N TYR A 187 6.73 13.21 -12.27
CA TYR A 187 6.31 13.11 -13.66
C TYR A 187 7.27 12.21 -14.43
N SER A 188 6.71 11.27 -15.18
CA SER A 188 7.49 10.30 -15.95
C SER A 188 6.87 9.97 -17.31
N SER A 189 7.72 9.70 -18.29
CA SER A 189 7.38 9.13 -19.60
C SER A 189 7.85 7.68 -19.75
N PHE A 190 8.44 7.09 -18.70
CA PHE A 190 8.81 5.67 -18.70
C PHE A 190 7.58 4.79 -18.48
N ASP A 191 7.55 3.64 -19.16
CA ASP A 191 6.43 2.69 -19.10
C ASP A 191 6.30 2.04 -17.71
N ASN A 192 7.45 1.74 -17.08
CA ASN A 192 7.54 1.16 -15.74
C ASN A 192 8.47 2.00 -14.84
N ILE A 193 7.97 2.33 -13.65
CA ILE A 193 8.70 3.11 -12.64
C ILE A 193 8.54 2.42 -11.30
N HIS A 194 9.65 2.11 -10.66
CA HIS A 194 9.70 1.61 -9.30
C HIS A 194 10.35 2.66 -8.41
N PHE A 195 9.56 3.18 -7.47
CA PHE A 195 10.05 4.13 -6.49
C PHE A 195 10.83 3.39 -5.41
N LEU A 196 12.13 3.69 -5.26
CA LEU A 196 12.99 3.06 -4.25
C LEU A 196 12.92 3.77 -2.89
N GLY A 197 12.34 4.99 -2.83
CA GLY A 197 12.26 5.78 -1.61
C GLY A 197 12.94 7.14 -1.73
N ALA A 198 12.72 7.99 -0.72
CA ALA A 198 13.55 9.18 -0.52
C ALA A 198 14.92 8.76 0.01
N SER A 199 16.00 9.31 -0.56
CA SER A 199 17.35 9.06 -0.04
C SER A 199 17.63 9.90 1.21
N GLU A 200 16.92 11.03 1.38
CA GLU A 200 17.02 11.95 2.51
C GLU A 200 15.64 12.57 2.82
N ALA A 201 15.44 13.05 4.07
CA ALA A 201 14.22 13.75 4.49
C ALA A 201 14.30 15.27 4.21
N PRO A 202 13.17 15.96 3.93
CA PRO A 202 13.21 17.35 3.48
C PRO A 202 13.60 18.31 4.59
N LYS A 203 14.51 19.23 4.25
CA LYS A 203 14.94 20.29 5.15
C LYS A 203 13.97 21.46 5.05
N PHE A 204 13.06 21.52 6.00
CA PHE A 204 12.10 22.61 6.14
C PHE A 204 12.60 23.65 7.15
N ASN A 205 13.62 24.43 6.76
CA ASN A 205 14.21 25.43 7.65
C ASN A 205 13.17 26.51 8.02
N GLY A 206 12.92 26.68 9.32
CA GLY A 206 11.93 27.64 9.82
C GLY A 206 10.48 27.14 9.80
N PHE A 207 10.24 25.86 9.49
CA PHE A 207 8.92 25.25 9.60
C PHE A 207 8.90 24.08 10.57
N THR A 208 7.77 23.89 11.25
CA THR A 208 7.47 22.66 11.97
C THR A 208 6.77 21.70 11.03
N LEU A 209 7.24 20.44 10.98
CA LEU A 209 6.70 19.40 10.13
C LEU A 209 5.64 18.58 10.87
N GLU A 210 4.49 18.39 10.25
CA GLU A 210 3.55 17.34 10.64
C GLU A 210 3.40 16.38 9.45
N GLU A 211 3.98 15.18 9.61
CA GLU A 211 3.99 14.17 8.56
C GLU A 211 2.61 13.54 8.43
N ASN A 212 2.09 13.56 7.21
CA ASN A 212 0.95 12.75 6.84
C ASN A 212 1.32 11.90 5.65
N ASN A 213 1.54 10.63 5.93
CA ASN A 213 1.98 9.64 4.98
C ASN A 213 0.95 9.50 3.83
N PRO A 214 1.19 10.06 2.63
CA PRO A 214 0.31 9.75 1.52
C PRO A 214 0.62 8.31 1.14
N LYS A 215 -0.37 7.43 1.24
CA LYS A 215 -0.37 6.16 0.51
C LYS A 215 -0.11 6.55 -0.95
N VAL A 216 1.05 6.19 -1.52
CA VAL A 216 1.46 6.60 -2.87
C VAL A 216 0.26 6.47 -3.79
N GLU A 217 -0.25 7.61 -4.26
CA GLU A 217 -1.47 7.61 -5.08
C GLU A 217 -1.17 6.85 -6.37
N SER A 218 -2.17 6.14 -6.89
CA SER A 218 -2.04 5.44 -8.16
C SER A 218 -1.59 6.39 -9.27
N LEU A 219 -0.64 5.94 -10.09
CA LEU A 219 -0.22 6.66 -11.30
C LEU A 219 -1.43 7.06 -12.14
N HIS A 220 -1.54 8.36 -12.42
CA HIS A 220 -2.55 8.94 -13.32
C HIS A 220 -1.84 9.81 -14.37
N PHE A 221 -2.46 10.07 -15.51
CA PHE A 221 -1.84 10.91 -16.53
C PHE A 221 -2.20 12.38 -16.32
N GLU A 222 -1.19 13.26 -16.37
CA GLU A 222 -1.34 14.71 -16.28
C GLU A 222 -0.58 15.37 -17.44
N SER A 223 -1.13 16.44 -18.02
CA SER A 223 -0.42 17.24 -19.03
C SER A 223 0.44 18.29 -18.36
N TYR A 224 1.75 18.28 -18.62
CA TYR A 224 2.69 19.27 -18.10
C TYR A 224 3.44 19.93 -19.26
N LYS A 225 3.28 21.26 -19.40
CA LYS A 225 3.85 22.08 -20.49
C LYS A 225 3.56 21.51 -21.90
N GLY A 226 2.33 21.03 -22.12
CA GLY A 226 1.88 20.53 -23.42
C GLY A 226 2.28 19.08 -23.75
N ARG A 227 2.94 18.37 -22.84
CA ARG A 227 3.26 16.93 -22.99
C ARG A 227 2.61 16.12 -21.86
N GLN A 228 2.09 14.95 -22.22
CA GLN A 228 1.45 14.03 -21.28
C GLN A 228 2.50 13.20 -20.54
N TYR A 229 2.37 13.11 -19.22
CA TYR A 229 3.24 12.32 -18.35
C TYR A 229 2.38 11.46 -17.42
N ALA A 230 2.90 10.28 -17.05
CA ALA A 230 2.42 9.57 -15.88
C ALA A 230 2.86 10.34 -14.63
N CYS A 231 1.92 10.62 -13.74
CA CYS A 231 2.05 11.46 -12.57
C CYS A 231 1.66 10.69 -11.31
N ALA A 232 2.43 10.84 -10.24
CA ALA A 232 2.12 10.31 -8.91
C ALA A 232 2.50 11.32 -7.82
N VAL A 233 1.66 11.46 -6.80
CA VAL A 233 1.99 12.21 -5.58
C VAL A 233 2.82 11.30 -4.69
N ILE A 234 4.11 11.62 -4.56
CA ILE A 234 5.08 10.79 -3.83
C ILE A 234 5.30 11.25 -2.40
N ALA A 235 4.98 12.52 -2.10
CA ALA A 235 5.08 13.06 -0.75
C ALA A 235 4.11 14.22 -0.56
N ARG A 236 3.50 14.30 0.62
CA ARG A 236 2.59 15.37 1.01
C ARG A 236 2.78 15.66 2.50
N TYR A 237 3.18 16.87 2.82
CA TYR A 237 3.49 17.29 4.17
C TYR A 237 2.66 18.49 4.57
N ILE A 238 2.33 18.59 5.85
CA ILE A 238 1.84 19.83 6.44
C ILE A 238 3.02 20.51 7.10
N ILE A 239 3.19 21.79 6.80
CA ILE A 239 4.24 22.61 7.36
C ILE A 239 3.64 23.88 7.96
N PHE A 240 4.18 24.30 9.10
CA PHE A 240 3.78 25.52 9.82
C PHE A 240 4.97 26.47 9.92
N PRO A 241 4.94 27.66 9.30
CA PRO A 241 6.04 28.61 9.39
C PRO A 241 6.15 29.17 10.81
N GLN A 242 7.36 29.14 11.37
CA GLN A 242 7.60 29.52 12.78
C GLN A 242 8.08 30.97 12.95
N MET A 243 8.43 31.65 11.86
CA MET A 243 8.96 33.01 11.89
C MET A 243 8.64 33.77 10.60
N LYS A 244 8.49 35.09 10.71
CA LYS A 244 8.32 36.00 9.57
C LYS A 244 9.54 36.04 8.64
N GLY A 245 9.28 36.42 7.40
CA GLY A 245 10.28 36.59 6.35
C GLY A 245 10.19 35.54 5.25
N LYS A 246 11.18 35.54 4.36
CA LYS A 246 11.24 34.63 3.21
C LYS A 246 11.86 33.30 3.60
N LEU A 247 11.03 32.34 3.96
CA LEU A 247 11.47 30.98 4.31
C LEU A 247 11.64 30.15 3.04
N THR A 248 12.72 29.36 2.98
CA THR A 248 13.03 28.53 1.80
C THR A 248 12.93 27.05 2.15
N ILE A 249 12.23 26.30 1.30
CA ILE A 249 12.09 24.85 1.37
C ILE A 249 13.02 24.25 0.31
N GLN A 250 13.99 23.46 0.76
CA GLN A 250 14.93 22.80 -0.14
C GLN A 250 14.40 21.42 -0.54
N GLY A 251 14.40 21.15 -1.85
CA GLY A 251 13.95 19.87 -2.39
C GLY A 251 14.89 18.72 -2.06
N ASN A 252 14.33 17.53 -1.84
CA ASN A 252 15.10 16.31 -1.54
C ASN A 252 15.64 15.57 -2.74
N ARG A 253 16.69 14.79 -2.50
CA ARG A 253 17.15 13.77 -3.45
C ARG A 253 16.30 12.50 -3.30
N TYR A 254 15.70 12.09 -4.41
CA TYR A 254 14.97 10.84 -4.55
C TYR A 254 15.67 9.94 -5.55
N THR A 255 15.72 8.64 -5.25
CA THR A 255 16.25 7.64 -6.17
C THR A 255 15.08 6.84 -6.74
N VAL A 256 15.01 6.77 -8.06
CA VAL A 256 13.93 6.13 -8.81
C VAL A 256 14.54 5.14 -9.79
N THR A 257 14.04 3.92 -9.83
CA THR A 257 14.40 2.97 -10.88
C THR A 257 13.36 3.06 -11.98
N ALA A 258 13.82 3.32 -13.21
CA ALA A 258 12.99 3.33 -14.40
C ALA A 258 13.52 2.31 -15.41
N GLU A 259 12.64 1.75 -16.22
CA GLU A 259 13.03 0.84 -17.29
C GLU A 259 13.23 1.65 -18.59
N ALA A 260 14.49 1.88 -18.97
CA ALA A 260 14.82 2.54 -20.21
C ALA A 260 14.82 1.53 -21.36
N ARG A 261 14.13 1.88 -22.44
CA ARG A 261 14.06 1.06 -23.63
C ARG A 261 15.37 1.22 -24.41
N GLN A 262 16.17 0.16 -24.49
CA GLN A 262 17.39 0.15 -25.29
C GLN A 262 17.10 -0.62 -26.59
N GLU A 263 17.34 0.05 -27.70
CA GLU A 263 17.26 -0.56 -29.03
C GLU A 263 18.62 -1.17 -29.37
N PHE A 264 18.62 -2.37 -29.93
CA PHE A 264 19.79 -3.00 -30.48
C PHE A 264 19.44 -3.64 -31.81
N TRP A 265 20.44 -3.72 -32.69
CA TRP A 265 20.28 -4.35 -33.99
C TRP A 265 20.69 -5.81 -33.91
N ASP A 266 19.74 -6.71 -34.19
CA ASP A 266 20.00 -8.12 -34.35
C ASP A 266 20.18 -8.46 -35.85
N PRO A 267 21.26 -9.15 -36.26
CA PRO A 267 21.51 -9.48 -37.66
C PRO A 267 20.44 -10.37 -38.33
N PHE A 268 19.66 -11.13 -37.55
CA PHE A 268 18.63 -12.04 -38.04
C PHE A 268 17.21 -11.47 -37.90
N TRP A 269 16.93 -10.76 -36.80
CA TRP A 269 15.58 -10.31 -36.44
C TRP A 269 15.36 -8.79 -36.60
N GLY A 270 16.40 -8.04 -36.97
CA GLY A 270 16.33 -6.59 -37.19
C GLY A 270 16.34 -5.79 -35.87
N PRO A 271 15.69 -4.62 -35.81
CA PRO A 271 15.73 -3.76 -34.63
C PRO A 271 14.89 -4.38 -33.50
N LEU A 272 15.58 -4.87 -32.47
CA LEU A 272 14.99 -5.40 -31.25
C LEU A 272 15.15 -4.41 -30.11
N SER A 273 14.35 -4.57 -29.06
CA SER A 273 14.39 -3.69 -27.91
C SER A 273 14.10 -4.43 -26.62
N TYR A 274 14.93 -4.17 -25.59
CA TYR A 274 14.75 -4.70 -24.25
C TYR A 274 14.75 -3.56 -23.22
N GLY A 275 14.09 -3.80 -22.10
CA GLY A 275 14.08 -2.87 -20.98
C GLY A 275 15.32 -3.05 -20.12
N LYS A 276 16.08 -1.96 -19.93
CA LYS A 276 17.22 -1.90 -19.04
C LYS A 276 16.84 -1.09 -17.80
N PRO A 277 16.96 -1.63 -16.58
CA PRO A 277 16.74 -0.85 -15.38
C PRO A 277 17.83 0.23 -15.27
N VAL A 278 17.41 1.48 -15.10
CA VAL A 278 18.27 2.63 -14.89
C VAL A 278 17.86 3.29 -13.59
N GLN A 279 18.82 3.48 -12.68
CA GLN A 279 18.63 4.28 -11.48
C GLN A 279 18.83 5.75 -11.82
N LEU A 280 17.84 6.56 -11.48
CA LEU A 280 17.81 7.99 -11.73
C LEU A 280 17.66 8.70 -10.40
N VAL A 281 18.53 9.69 -10.17
CA VAL A 281 18.42 10.58 -9.03
C VAL A 281 17.73 11.86 -9.47
N VAL A 282 16.62 12.18 -8.84
CA VAL A 282 15.79 13.35 -9.15
C VAL A 282 15.57 14.18 -7.89
N THR A 283 15.56 15.50 -8.08
CA THR A 283 15.37 16.47 -7.00
C THR A 283 14.31 17.47 -7.43
N PRO A 284 13.27 17.74 -6.61
CA PRO A 284 12.28 18.73 -6.93
C PRO A 284 12.87 20.14 -6.80
N ASN A 285 12.17 21.11 -7.38
CA ASN A 285 12.52 22.53 -7.24
C ASN A 285 12.46 23.00 -5.77
N ASN A 286 13.33 23.95 -5.44
CA ASN A 286 13.21 24.70 -4.19
C ASN A 286 11.99 25.62 -4.26
N LEU A 287 11.39 25.91 -3.10
CA LEU A 287 10.28 26.83 -2.95
C LEU A 287 10.63 27.92 -1.93
N THR A 288 10.07 29.10 -2.11
CA THR A 288 10.17 30.18 -1.14
C THR A 288 8.75 30.61 -0.74
N VAL A 289 8.52 30.72 0.56
CA VAL A 289 7.26 31.19 1.15
C VAL A 289 7.54 32.51 1.85
N ASP A 290 6.76 33.54 1.53
CA ASP A 290 6.81 34.84 2.20
C ASP A 290 5.87 34.83 3.40
N VAL A 291 6.44 34.83 4.60
CA VAL A 291 5.72 34.70 5.86
C VAL A 291 5.54 36.07 6.50
N ARG A 292 4.27 36.43 6.74
CA ARG A 292 3.88 37.66 7.42
C ARG A 292 3.71 37.40 8.90
N GLU A 293 4.07 38.40 9.71
CA GLU A 293 3.74 38.40 11.13
C GLU A 293 2.23 38.55 11.35
N LEU A 294 1.74 38.04 12.49
CA LEU A 294 0.38 38.28 12.92
C LEU A 294 0.19 39.78 13.27
N PRO A 295 -1.00 40.37 13.02
CA PRO A 295 -1.25 41.78 13.33
C PRO A 295 -1.03 42.12 14.81
N LYS A 296 -0.44 43.28 15.07
CA LYS A 296 -0.23 43.80 16.44
C LYS A 296 -1.13 45.01 16.70
N PRO A 297 -1.61 45.22 17.94
CA PRO A 297 -1.41 44.37 19.12
C PRO A 297 -2.22 43.07 19.06
N GLN A 298 -1.66 42.00 19.59
CA GLN A 298 -2.37 40.73 19.72
C GLN A 298 -3.44 40.86 20.81
N PRO A 299 -4.71 40.48 20.55
CA PRO A 299 -5.77 40.58 21.54
C PRO A 299 -5.48 39.71 22.78
N ALA A 300 -5.94 40.18 23.94
CA ALA A 300 -5.90 39.37 25.16
C ALA A 300 -6.68 38.06 24.96
N GLY A 301 -6.14 36.95 25.47
CA GLY A 301 -6.77 35.63 25.34
C GLY A 301 -6.60 34.96 23.97
N PHE A 302 -5.68 35.43 23.11
CA PHE A 302 -5.33 34.72 21.89
C PHE A 302 -4.87 33.29 22.18
N SER A 303 -5.56 32.33 21.58
CA SER A 303 -5.40 30.89 21.84
C SER A 303 -4.16 30.25 21.20
N GLY A 304 -3.38 30.99 20.40
CA GLY A 304 -2.39 30.40 19.51
C GLY A 304 -2.98 29.90 18.18
N GLY A 305 -4.30 29.91 18.03
CA GLY A 305 -4.99 29.41 16.84
C GLY A 305 -4.84 30.33 15.63
N VAL A 306 -4.35 29.78 14.53
CA VAL A 306 -4.28 30.38 13.19
C VAL A 306 -5.02 29.48 12.22
N GLY A 307 -6.17 29.96 11.75
CA GLY A 307 -7.10 29.16 10.95
C GLY A 307 -8.55 29.60 11.13
N GLN A 308 -9.49 28.67 10.92
CA GLN A 308 -10.91 28.93 11.14
C GLN A 308 -11.45 27.90 12.13
N PHE A 309 -11.94 28.37 13.28
CA PHE A 309 -12.33 27.50 14.39
C PHE A 309 -13.74 27.79 14.89
N THR A 310 -14.36 26.74 15.40
CA THR A 310 -15.63 26.77 16.15
C THR A 310 -15.40 26.06 17.47
N ILE A 311 -16.06 26.51 18.54
CA ILE A 311 -15.99 25.89 19.88
C ILE A 311 -17.38 25.48 20.32
N GLN A 312 -17.49 24.27 20.86
CA GLN A 312 -18.71 23.72 21.43
C GLN A 312 -18.43 23.25 22.86
N ALA A 313 -19.35 23.50 23.77
CA ALA A 313 -19.28 23.01 25.14
C ALA A 313 -20.43 22.03 25.43
N SER A 314 -20.10 20.95 26.13
CA SER A 314 -21.08 19.95 26.58
C SER A 314 -20.83 19.60 28.05
N MET A 315 -21.91 19.46 28.81
CA MET A 315 -21.90 19.06 30.21
C MET A 315 -22.98 17.99 30.40
N PRO A 316 -22.65 16.78 30.90
CA PRO A 316 -23.61 15.68 31.00
C PRO A 316 -24.77 15.95 31.98
N THR A 317 -24.49 16.65 33.08
CA THR A 317 -25.49 17.02 34.10
C THR A 317 -25.25 18.44 34.57
N GLN A 318 -26.32 19.22 34.75
CA GLN A 318 -26.28 20.56 35.36
C GLN A 318 -26.66 20.53 36.85
N ARG A 319 -26.91 19.33 37.40
CA ARG A 319 -27.09 19.12 38.84
C ARG A 319 -25.85 18.47 39.40
N LEU A 320 -25.16 19.22 40.25
CA LEU A 320 -23.91 18.80 40.89
C LEU A 320 -24.12 18.63 42.41
N ALA A 321 -23.13 18.04 43.04
CA ALA A 321 -23.05 17.92 44.48
C ALA A 321 -21.70 18.46 44.96
N THR A 322 -21.68 19.11 46.12
CA THR A 322 -20.43 19.61 46.72
C THR A 322 -19.41 18.49 46.92
N ASN A 323 -18.13 18.77 46.67
CA ASN A 323 -17.01 17.82 46.76
C ASN A 323 -17.14 16.59 45.81
N GLN A 324 -17.95 16.70 44.76
CA GLN A 324 -18.03 15.69 43.70
C GLN A 324 -17.55 16.27 42.37
N ALA A 325 -16.65 15.55 41.71
CA ALA A 325 -16.15 15.92 40.40
C ALA A 325 -17.22 15.74 39.32
N ALA A 326 -17.37 16.75 38.47
CA ALA A 326 -18.15 16.72 37.24
C ALA A 326 -17.24 17.04 36.03
N SER A 327 -17.69 16.68 34.83
CA SER A 327 -16.94 16.92 33.59
C SER A 327 -17.66 17.95 32.72
N ILE A 328 -16.89 18.94 32.24
CA ILE A 328 -17.26 19.81 31.12
C ILE A 328 -16.31 19.55 29.98
N VAL A 329 -16.88 19.30 28.81
CA VAL A 329 -16.14 18.99 27.61
C VAL A 329 -16.21 20.15 26.64
N TYR A 330 -15.05 20.72 26.32
CA TYR A 330 -14.91 21.69 25.22
C TYR A 330 -14.36 20.99 23.99
N THR A 331 -15.07 21.11 22.88
CA THR A 331 -14.64 20.58 21.58
C THR A 331 -14.45 21.73 20.61
N ILE A 332 -13.21 21.94 20.18
CA ILE A 332 -12.87 22.89 19.13
C ILE A 332 -12.77 22.12 17.82
N LYS A 333 -13.42 22.60 16.77
CA LYS A 333 -13.36 22.02 15.41
C LYS A 333 -13.01 23.10 14.41
N GLY A 334 -12.23 22.75 13.41
CA GLY A 334 -11.83 23.74 12.41
C GLY A 334 -10.70 23.30 11.50
N THR A 335 -10.19 24.28 10.75
CA THR A 335 -9.04 24.13 9.87
C THR A 335 -7.89 25.03 10.32
N GLY A 336 -6.65 24.58 10.11
CA GLY A 336 -5.43 25.31 10.50
C GLY A 336 -4.59 24.56 11.53
N ASN A 337 -3.89 25.29 12.39
CA ASN A 337 -2.93 24.75 13.37
C ASN A 337 -3.58 24.15 14.63
N ILE A 338 -4.68 23.41 14.47
CA ILE A 338 -5.59 23.03 15.57
C ILE A 338 -4.93 22.32 16.76
N LYS A 339 -3.82 21.61 16.52
CA LYS A 339 -3.02 20.92 17.54
C LYS A 339 -2.39 21.86 18.56
N TYR A 340 -2.14 23.11 18.17
CA TYR A 340 -1.48 24.13 18.98
C TYR A 340 -2.47 25.11 19.62
N VAL A 341 -3.77 24.94 19.37
CA VAL A 341 -4.83 25.77 19.98
C VAL A 341 -4.96 25.42 21.46
N GLN A 342 -4.92 26.45 22.30
CA GLN A 342 -5.10 26.35 23.74
C GLN A 342 -6.41 27.01 24.18
N LEU A 343 -7.03 26.47 25.23
CA LEU A 343 -8.14 27.17 25.89
C LEU A 343 -7.59 28.33 26.73
N PRO A 344 -8.40 29.39 26.93
CA PRO A 344 -8.06 30.40 27.93
C PRO A 344 -8.04 29.78 29.33
N ASP A 345 -7.39 30.47 30.25
CA ASP A 345 -7.28 30.06 31.66
C ASP A 345 -8.66 30.01 32.32
N LEU A 346 -9.22 28.79 32.41
CA LEU A 346 -10.57 28.57 32.90
C LEU A 346 -10.74 28.97 34.37
N ALA A 347 -9.67 28.91 35.18
CA ALA A 347 -9.70 29.30 36.58
C ALA A 347 -9.97 30.79 36.79
N LYS A 348 -9.70 31.63 35.79
CA LYS A 348 -10.02 33.07 35.82
C LYS A 348 -11.44 33.39 35.36
N ILE A 349 -12.08 32.45 34.66
CA ILE A 349 -13.37 32.65 34.00
C ILE A 349 -14.51 32.08 34.86
N PHE A 350 -14.25 30.97 35.54
CA PHE A 350 -15.26 30.28 36.34
C PHE A 350 -15.46 30.93 37.71
N PRO A 351 -16.60 30.65 38.39
CA PRO A 351 -16.82 31.09 39.77
C PRO A 351 -15.75 30.51 40.71
N LYS A 352 -15.35 31.28 41.72
CA LYS A 352 -14.24 30.94 42.65
C LYS A 352 -14.52 29.69 43.49
N GLU A 353 -15.78 29.32 43.60
CA GLU A 353 -16.29 28.17 44.35
C GLU A 353 -16.05 26.84 43.62
N PHE A 354 -15.50 26.88 42.40
CA PHE A 354 -15.14 25.70 41.62
C PHE A 354 -13.62 25.49 41.57
N GLU A 355 -13.18 24.31 41.98
CA GLU A 355 -11.85 23.81 41.67
C GLU A 355 -11.86 23.18 40.26
N ILE A 356 -10.87 23.52 39.44
CA ILE A 356 -10.83 23.14 38.02
C ILE A 356 -9.52 22.46 37.70
N SER A 357 -9.59 21.27 37.10
CA SER A 357 -8.41 20.58 36.61
C SER A 357 -7.91 21.20 35.31
N THR A 358 -6.59 21.20 35.10
CA THR A 358 -6.02 21.54 33.79
C THR A 358 -6.33 20.38 32.81
N PRO A 359 -7.07 20.61 31.72
CA PRO A 359 -7.45 19.53 30.80
C PRO A 359 -6.27 19.10 29.91
N SER A 360 -6.11 17.79 29.72
CA SER A 360 -5.21 17.25 28.69
C SER A 360 -5.95 17.17 27.34
N PRO A 361 -5.45 17.83 26.27
CA PRO A 361 -6.12 17.83 24.98
C PRO A 361 -6.02 16.48 24.28
N THR A 362 -7.15 15.97 23.79
CA THR A 362 -7.19 14.88 22.80
C THR A 362 -7.32 15.48 21.41
N VAL A 363 -6.29 15.32 20.58
CA VAL A 363 -6.24 15.93 19.23
C VAL A 363 -6.52 14.88 18.16
N ASN A 364 -7.47 15.18 17.27
CA ASN A 364 -7.70 14.45 16.03
C ASN A 364 -7.57 15.41 14.86
N ALA A 365 -6.44 15.37 14.14
CA ALA A 365 -6.20 16.20 12.97
C ALA A 365 -5.91 15.33 11.76
N THR A 366 -6.54 15.67 10.62
CA THR A 366 -6.33 14.98 9.35
C THR A 366 -6.08 15.99 8.23
N PRO A 367 -5.22 15.67 7.25
CA PRO A 367 -4.95 16.63 6.19
C PRO A 367 -5.98 16.48 5.09
N ASN A 368 -6.66 17.57 4.79
CA ASN A 368 -7.73 17.63 3.81
C ASN A 368 -7.30 18.47 2.60
N GLY A 369 -6.73 17.81 1.59
CA GLY A 369 -6.30 18.45 0.35
C GLY A 369 -5.23 19.52 0.58
N THR A 370 -5.67 20.77 0.67
CA THR A 370 -4.86 22.00 0.77
C THR A 370 -4.79 22.60 2.19
N SER A 371 -5.45 22.00 3.17
CA SER A 371 -5.46 22.46 4.57
C SER A 371 -5.42 21.28 5.55
N VAL A 372 -5.18 21.56 6.83
CA VAL A 372 -5.45 20.63 7.93
C VAL A 372 -6.86 20.87 8.43
N SER A 373 -7.62 19.81 8.64
CA SER A 373 -8.92 19.85 9.32
C SER A 373 -8.85 18.96 10.55
N GLY A 374 -9.52 19.33 11.63
CA GLY A 374 -9.50 18.48 12.81
C GLY A 374 -10.45 18.91 13.91
N SER A 375 -10.30 18.24 15.03
CA SER A 375 -10.93 18.57 16.29
C SER A 375 -9.95 18.38 17.45
N VAL A 376 -9.95 19.28 18.42
CA VAL A 376 -9.34 19.07 19.72
C VAL A 376 -10.42 19.04 20.80
N ARG A 377 -10.36 18.05 21.68
CA ARG A 377 -11.28 17.86 22.80
C ARG A 377 -10.53 18.07 24.11
N PHE A 378 -11.04 18.97 24.93
CA PHE A 378 -10.58 19.23 26.29
C PHE A 378 -11.62 18.69 27.27
N ASP A 379 -11.21 17.74 28.11
CA ASP A 379 -12.04 17.20 29.19
C ASP A 379 -11.63 17.88 30.50
N CYS A 380 -12.48 18.78 31.00
CA CYS A 380 -12.21 19.57 32.18
C CYS A 380 -13.00 18.99 33.35
N SER A 381 -12.31 18.60 34.42
CA SER A 381 -12.98 18.22 35.66
C SER A 381 -13.20 19.45 36.52
N ILE A 382 -14.43 19.63 37.00
CA ILE A 382 -14.81 20.71 37.90
C ILE A 382 -15.36 20.13 39.20
N MET A 383 -15.02 20.73 40.34
CA MET A 383 -15.52 20.32 41.64
C MET A 383 -16.03 21.53 42.42
N PRO A 384 -17.34 21.63 42.70
CA PRO A 384 -17.88 22.73 43.49
C PRO A 384 -17.63 22.52 44.99
N ALA A 385 -17.18 23.56 45.69
CA ALA A 385 -16.95 23.55 47.13
C ALA A 385 -18.21 23.86 47.94
N GLU A 386 -19.05 24.78 47.46
CA GLU A 386 -20.21 25.30 48.21
C GLU A 386 -21.54 25.06 47.47
N PRO A 387 -22.63 24.74 48.20
CA PRO A 387 -23.95 24.56 47.58
C PRO A 387 -24.55 25.89 47.14
N GLY A 388 -25.27 25.90 46.03
CA GLY A 388 -25.82 27.14 45.47
C GLY A 388 -26.21 27.00 44.00
N LYS A 389 -26.71 28.09 43.41
CA LYS A 389 -26.93 28.21 41.97
C LYS A 389 -25.81 29.06 41.38
N TYR A 390 -25.09 28.50 40.43
CA TYR A 390 -23.94 29.16 39.81
C TYR A 390 -24.14 29.25 38.30
N HIS A 391 -23.64 30.33 37.72
CA HIS A 391 -23.57 30.51 36.28
C HIS A 391 -22.14 30.30 35.79
N ILE A 392 -21.93 29.31 34.93
CA ILE A 392 -20.67 29.08 34.23
C ILE A 392 -20.75 29.85 32.91
N PRO A 393 -19.94 30.91 32.74
CA PRO A 393 -20.04 31.75 31.55
C PRO A 393 -19.54 31.03 30.29
N PRO A 394 -19.98 31.48 29.10
CA PRO A 394 -19.40 31.09 27.82
C PRO A 394 -17.88 31.24 27.79
N VAL A 395 -17.20 30.24 27.22
CA VAL A 395 -15.76 30.34 26.95
C VAL A 395 -15.55 30.96 25.57
N GLU A 396 -14.75 32.02 25.51
CA GLU A 396 -14.38 32.71 24.30
C GLU A 396 -13.03 32.19 23.79
N LEU A 397 -12.99 31.79 22.52
CA LEU A 397 -11.79 31.34 21.82
C LEU A 397 -11.39 32.41 20.80
N VAL A 398 -10.37 33.20 21.13
CA VAL A 398 -9.81 34.20 20.21
C VAL A 398 -8.76 33.53 19.33
N TYR A 399 -8.91 33.63 18.01
CA TYR A 399 -8.01 33.05 17.01
C TYR A 399 -7.81 34.02 15.85
N PHE A 400 -6.78 33.79 15.04
CA PHE A 400 -6.49 34.60 13.86
C PHE A 400 -6.99 33.86 12.62
N ASN A 401 -7.85 34.51 11.84
CA ASN A 401 -8.36 33.97 10.59
C ASN A 401 -7.52 34.49 9.41
N PRO A 402 -6.68 33.65 8.79
CA PRO A 402 -5.80 34.08 7.70
C PRO A 402 -6.57 34.47 6.43
N ASN A 403 -7.83 34.03 6.27
CA ASN A 403 -8.65 34.40 5.13
C ASN A 403 -9.21 35.82 5.25
N THR A 404 -9.56 36.25 6.47
CA THR A 404 -10.06 37.62 6.72
C THR A 404 -8.95 38.57 7.16
N GLY A 405 -7.79 38.04 7.54
CA GLY A 405 -6.65 38.81 8.05
C GLY A 405 -6.91 39.46 9.41
N LYS A 406 -7.88 38.95 10.17
CA LYS A 406 -8.35 39.54 11.43
C LYS A 406 -8.41 38.50 12.54
N TYR A 407 -8.36 38.98 13.78
CA TYR A 407 -8.69 38.17 14.94
C TYR A 407 -10.21 38.02 15.06
N GLU A 408 -10.66 36.78 15.20
CA GLU A 408 -12.06 36.41 15.35
C GLU A 408 -12.25 35.66 16.68
N THR A 409 -13.47 35.70 17.21
CA THR A 409 -13.81 35.09 18.50
C THR A 409 -14.94 34.09 18.31
N ALA A 410 -14.68 32.81 18.58
CA ALA A 410 -15.72 31.79 18.68
C ALA A 410 -16.16 31.66 20.15
N ARG A 411 -17.46 31.55 20.40
CA ARG A 411 -18.00 31.45 21.77
C ARG A 411 -18.68 30.12 21.98
N SER A 412 -18.44 29.49 23.12
CA SER A 412 -19.20 28.32 23.54
C SER A 412 -20.54 28.74 24.15
N ARG A 413 -21.39 27.78 24.51
CA ARG A 413 -22.51 28.05 25.43
C ARG A 413 -22.01 28.10 26.88
N GLY A 414 -22.69 28.88 27.70
CA GLY A 414 -22.59 28.82 29.17
C GLY A 414 -23.55 27.80 29.76
N PHE A 415 -23.50 27.62 31.09
CA PHE A 415 -24.33 26.67 31.83
C PHE A 415 -24.78 27.25 33.15
N ASP A 416 -26.08 27.19 33.43
CA ASP A 416 -26.59 27.36 34.78
C ASP A 416 -26.52 26.00 35.49
N VAL A 417 -25.93 26.00 36.68
CA VAL A 417 -25.63 24.79 37.45
C VAL A 417 -26.23 24.91 38.84
N GLU A 418 -26.92 23.87 39.26
CA GLU A 418 -27.46 23.73 40.61
C GLU A 418 -26.58 22.78 41.41
N VAL A 419 -25.91 23.30 42.43
CA VAL A 419 -25.05 22.54 43.34
C VAL A 419 -25.83 22.25 44.62
N THR A 420 -26.16 20.97 44.79
CA THR A 420 -26.78 20.46 46.01
C THR A 420 -25.71 20.09 47.04
N LYS A 421 -26.10 20.03 48.32
CA LYS A 421 -25.20 19.52 49.36
C LYS A 421 -24.89 18.06 49.07
N GLY A 422 -23.62 17.76 48.78
CA GLY A 422 -23.15 16.40 48.62
C GLY A 422 -23.32 15.61 49.91
N LYS A 423 -23.45 14.29 49.80
CA LYS A 423 -23.34 13.41 50.98
C LYS A 423 -21.97 13.70 51.59
N ALA A 424 -21.95 14.22 52.82
CA ALA A 424 -20.72 14.51 53.53
C ALA A 424 -19.84 13.25 53.53
N GLY A 425 -18.79 13.26 52.70
CA GLY A 425 -17.62 12.45 52.96
C GLY A 425 -17.05 13.01 54.24
N GLY A 426 -17.20 12.27 55.34
CA GLY A 426 -16.57 12.60 56.60
C GLY A 426 -15.09 12.86 56.41
N ASN A 427 -14.55 13.74 57.24
CA ASN A 427 -13.13 14.00 57.39
C ASN A 427 -12.29 12.79 57.01
N SER A 428 -11.42 12.93 56.01
CA SER A 428 -10.33 12.00 55.76
C SER A 428 -9.26 12.20 56.84
N ALA A 429 -9.64 11.95 58.09
CA ALA A 429 -8.73 11.64 59.18
C ALA A 429 -8.88 10.14 59.45
N GLY A 430 -7.76 9.43 59.45
CA GLY A 430 -7.69 7.98 59.23
C GLY A 430 -8.67 7.14 60.04
N HIS A 431 -9.54 6.40 59.34
CA HIS A 431 -10.17 5.22 59.90
C HIS A 431 -9.37 3.98 59.47
N ILE A 432 -8.52 3.53 60.39
CA ILE A 432 -8.08 2.14 60.44
C ILE A 432 -9.34 1.30 60.56
N LEU A 433 -9.60 0.43 59.58
CA LEU A 433 -10.64 -0.58 59.67
C LEU A 433 -10.29 -1.52 60.83
N LYS A 434 -10.96 -1.37 61.97
CA LYS A 434 -11.04 -2.42 62.98
C LYS A 434 -12.04 -3.45 62.48
N MET A 435 -11.56 -4.68 62.28
CA MET A 435 -12.39 -5.84 62.04
C MET A 435 -13.29 -6.05 63.26
N ASP A 436 -14.59 -6.10 63.06
CA ASP A 436 -15.56 -6.44 64.10
C ASP A 436 -15.55 -7.96 64.27
N GLU A 437 -15.26 -8.43 65.49
CA GLU A 437 -15.04 -9.86 65.81
C GLU A 437 -16.34 -10.56 66.25
N GLU A 438 -17.49 -10.06 65.76
CA GLU A 438 -18.80 -10.66 66.02
C GLU A 438 -19.56 -10.90 64.70
N LEU A 439 -18.97 -11.70 63.82
CA LEU A 439 -19.68 -12.25 62.66
C LEU A 439 -20.62 -13.37 63.13
N MET A 440 -21.93 -13.13 63.02
CA MET A 440 -22.99 -14.12 63.19
C MET A 440 -22.70 -15.39 62.37
N PRO A 441 -22.91 -16.61 62.94
CA PRO A 441 -22.69 -17.85 62.20
C PRO A 441 -23.71 -17.99 61.07
N VAL A 442 -23.27 -17.77 59.84
CA VAL A 442 -24.07 -18.05 58.65
C VAL A 442 -24.17 -19.57 58.50
N GLY A 443 -25.37 -20.11 58.66
CA GLY A 443 -25.64 -21.55 58.48
C GLY A 443 -25.17 -22.05 57.12
N LYS A 444 -24.70 -23.30 57.06
CA LYS A 444 -24.10 -23.92 55.86
C LYS A 444 -24.90 -23.64 54.59
N LEU A 445 -24.38 -22.77 53.72
CA LEU A 445 -24.87 -22.61 52.35
C LEU A 445 -24.54 -23.89 51.57
N THR A 446 -25.56 -24.68 51.24
CA THR A 446 -25.44 -25.75 50.26
C THR A 446 -25.62 -25.16 48.86
N SER A 447 -24.56 -25.25 48.05
CA SER A 447 -24.55 -24.76 46.67
C SER A 447 -25.30 -25.74 45.76
N SER A 448 -26.59 -25.50 45.50
CA SER A 448 -27.43 -26.33 44.63
C SER A 448 -27.31 -25.98 43.15
N HIS A 449 -26.08 -25.88 42.63
CA HIS A 449 -25.85 -25.77 41.19
C HIS A 449 -24.75 -26.74 40.76
N THR A 450 -25.15 -27.85 40.15
CA THR A 450 -24.22 -28.73 39.43
C THR A 450 -23.74 -27.98 38.19
N PHE A 451 -22.51 -27.47 38.25
CA PHE A 451 -21.87 -26.85 37.10
C PHE A 451 -21.74 -27.87 35.97
N PHE A 452 -22.22 -27.52 34.77
CA PHE A 452 -22.13 -28.36 33.56
C PHE A 452 -20.68 -28.68 33.13
N SER A 453 -19.68 -28.06 33.75
CA SER A 453 -18.25 -28.38 33.61
C SER A 453 -17.88 -29.78 34.11
N GLY A 454 -18.73 -30.43 34.92
CA GLY A 454 -18.58 -31.82 35.33
C GLY A 454 -19.18 -32.85 34.37
N SER A 455 -19.91 -32.42 33.33
CA SER A 455 -20.56 -33.33 32.39
C SER A 455 -19.56 -33.87 31.37
N VAL A 456 -19.56 -35.18 31.14
CA VAL A 456 -18.72 -35.86 30.14
C VAL A 456 -18.90 -35.26 28.73
N MET A 457 -20.09 -34.75 28.42
CA MET A 457 -20.40 -34.07 27.16
C MET A 457 -19.56 -32.81 26.92
N TYR A 458 -19.19 -32.09 27.98
CA TYR A 458 -18.33 -30.90 27.89
C TYR A 458 -16.91 -31.26 27.45
N TRP A 459 -16.34 -32.33 28.00
CA TRP A 459 -15.01 -32.80 27.65
C TRP A 459 -14.95 -33.43 26.24
N MET A 460 -16.05 -34.08 25.81
CA MET A 460 -16.17 -34.64 24.45
C MET A 460 -16.07 -33.57 23.35
N LEU A 461 -16.59 -32.36 23.58
CA LEU A 461 -16.48 -31.26 22.61
C LEU A 461 -15.03 -30.81 22.37
N TYR A 462 -14.18 -30.80 23.41
CA TYR A 462 -12.76 -30.48 23.26
C TYR A 462 -12.00 -31.58 22.51
N VAL A 463 -12.35 -32.85 22.74
CA VAL A 463 -11.75 -33.97 22.01
C VAL A 463 -12.09 -33.88 20.52
N ILE A 464 -13.34 -33.57 20.18
CA ILE A 464 -13.76 -33.40 18.78
C ILE A 464 -13.00 -32.24 18.10
N ALA A 465 -12.86 -31.10 18.78
CA ALA A 465 -12.10 -29.97 18.25
C ALA A 465 -10.62 -30.32 18.02
N PHE A 466 -10.02 -31.10 18.94
CA PHE A 466 -8.63 -31.58 18.80
C PHE A 466 -8.46 -32.53 17.61
N VAL A 467 -9.41 -33.45 17.39
CA VAL A 467 -9.36 -34.38 16.25
C VAL A 467 -9.44 -33.64 14.90
N ILE A 468 -10.30 -32.62 14.81
CA ILE A 468 -10.40 -31.78 13.60
C ILE A 468 -9.08 -31.05 13.34
N PHE A 469 -8.47 -30.47 14.39
CA PHE A 469 -7.19 -29.79 14.28
C PHE A 469 -6.07 -30.76 13.81
N ALA A 470 -5.98 -31.95 14.40
CA ALA A 470 -5.01 -32.97 14.01
C ALA A 470 -5.20 -33.44 12.56
N ALA A 471 -6.44 -33.60 12.09
CA ALA A 471 -6.74 -33.97 10.72
C ALA A 471 -6.28 -32.90 9.71
N ILE A 472 -6.50 -31.61 10.01
CA ILE A 472 -6.03 -30.49 9.18
C ILE A 472 -4.50 -30.46 9.12
N LEU A 473 -3.84 -30.68 10.26
CA LEU A 473 -2.38 -30.69 10.34
C LEU A 473 -1.78 -31.84 9.52
N LEU A 474 -2.35 -33.04 9.60
CA LEU A 474 -1.98 -34.18 8.77
C LEU A 474 -2.21 -33.92 7.27
N ALA A 475 -3.31 -33.27 6.90
CA ALA A 475 -3.59 -32.89 5.52
C ALA A 475 -2.53 -31.90 4.99
N MET A 476 -2.15 -30.90 5.79
CA MET A 476 -1.08 -29.95 5.43
C MET A 476 0.28 -30.62 5.28
N LEU A 477 0.64 -31.54 6.17
CA LEU A 477 1.90 -32.29 6.08
C LEU A 477 1.95 -33.17 4.83
N ASN A 478 0.84 -33.83 4.49
CA ASN A 478 0.73 -34.64 3.28
C ASN A 478 0.73 -33.79 2.00
N TYR A 479 0.11 -32.61 2.02
CA TYR A 479 0.17 -31.66 0.92
C TYR A 479 1.62 -31.22 0.64
N ARG A 480 2.38 -30.84 1.68
CA ARG A 480 3.80 -30.47 1.54
C ARG A 480 4.65 -31.62 1.00
N LYS A 481 4.42 -32.86 1.46
CA LYS A 481 5.12 -34.05 0.96
C LYS A 481 4.86 -34.31 -0.54
N ARG A 482 3.61 -34.12 -1.00
CA ARG A 482 3.26 -34.30 -2.42
C ARG A 482 3.87 -33.24 -3.34
N HIS A 483 4.04 -32.02 -2.86
CA HIS A 483 4.62 -30.94 -3.66
C HIS A 483 6.16 -30.94 -3.72
N ALA A 484 6.85 -31.64 -2.82
CA ALA A 484 8.30 -31.85 -2.91
C ALA A 484 8.73 -32.72 -4.11
N ASP A 485 7.87 -33.63 -4.57
CA ASP A 485 8.16 -34.56 -5.67
C ASP A 485 8.18 -33.87 -7.07
N THR A 486 7.60 -32.67 -7.18
CA THR A 486 7.62 -31.88 -8.42
C THR A 486 9.03 -31.50 -8.86
N GLN A 487 9.95 -31.30 -7.90
CA GLN A 487 11.36 -30.99 -8.17
C GLN A 487 12.14 -32.21 -8.69
N GLY A 488 11.91 -33.39 -8.09
CA GLY A 488 12.52 -34.65 -8.54
C GLY A 488 11.99 -35.12 -9.91
N LEU A 489 10.73 -34.80 -10.23
CA LEU A 489 10.14 -35.10 -11.53
C LEU A 489 10.79 -34.30 -12.69
N LEU A 490 11.18 -33.05 -12.46
CA LEU A 490 11.84 -32.20 -13.45
C LEU A 490 13.27 -32.71 -13.75
N GLU A 491 14.03 -33.06 -12.71
CA GLU A 491 15.37 -33.66 -12.83
C GLU A 491 15.33 -34.98 -13.62
N ARG A 492 14.36 -35.86 -13.30
CA ARG A 492 14.17 -37.12 -14.02
C ARG A 492 13.78 -36.92 -15.48
N ARG A 493 13.01 -35.86 -15.80
CA ARG A 493 12.66 -35.51 -17.19
C ARG A 493 13.88 -35.01 -17.96
N ALA A 494 14.73 -34.19 -17.35
CA ALA A 494 15.98 -33.70 -17.94
C ALA A 494 16.93 -34.86 -18.30
N ARG A 495 17.16 -35.79 -17.37
CA ARG A 495 17.99 -36.98 -17.62
C ARG A 495 17.42 -37.88 -18.72
N ARG A 496 16.10 -38.10 -18.73
CA ARG A 496 15.43 -38.87 -19.80
C ARG A 496 15.53 -38.20 -21.17
N LEU A 497 15.65 -36.88 -21.22
CA LEU A 497 15.83 -36.13 -22.47
C LEU A 497 17.27 -36.26 -22.96
N SER A 498 18.26 -36.04 -22.10
CA SER A 498 19.68 -36.23 -22.45
C SER A 498 19.97 -37.67 -22.87
N ASP A 499 19.43 -38.68 -22.18
CA ASP A 499 19.57 -40.10 -22.54
C ASP A 499 18.89 -40.43 -23.89
N ARG A 500 17.80 -39.76 -24.24
CA ARG A 500 17.16 -39.93 -25.56
C ARG A 500 18.05 -39.33 -26.65
N LEU A 501 18.58 -38.13 -26.45
CA LEU A 501 19.44 -37.46 -27.43
C LEU A 501 20.78 -38.18 -27.62
N LEU A 502 21.39 -38.68 -26.55
CA LEU A 502 22.59 -39.53 -26.64
C LEU A 502 22.31 -40.83 -27.40
N ARG A 503 21.14 -41.45 -27.24
CA ARG A 503 20.75 -42.62 -28.05
C ARG A 503 20.60 -42.28 -29.54
N HIS A 504 20.11 -41.08 -29.86
CA HIS A 504 20.08 -40.59 -31.24
C HIS A 504 21.49 -40.35 -31.76
N ALA A 505 22.38 -39.72 -30.96
CA ALA A 505 23.79 -39.55 -31.32
C ALA A 505 24.45 -40.92 -31.60
N ARG A 506 24.22 -41.94 -30.76
CA ARG A 506 24.73 -43.30 -31.00
C ARG A 506 24.20 -43.93 -32.30
N LYS A 507 22.96 -43.60 -32.71
CA LYS A 507 22.39 -44.06 -33.99
C LYS A 507 23.06 -43.34 -35.17
N SER A 508 23.29 -42.04 -35.05
CA SER A 508 23.99 -41.22 -36.05
C SER A 508 25.45 -41.64 -36.21
N LEU A 509 26.10 -42.06 -35.12
CA LEU A 509 27.44 -42.65 -35.12
C LEU A 509 27.49 -43.94 -35.96
N LYS A 510 26.51 -44.84 -35.79
CA LYS A 510 26.42 -46.09 -36.57
C LYS A 510 26.13 -45.86 -38.05
N MET A 511 25.50 -44.73 -38.39
CA MET A 511 25.16 -44.35 -39.77
C MET A 511 26.28 -43.54 -40.45
N GLY A 512 27.39 -43.24 -39.75
CA GLY A 512 28.48 -42.41 -40.28
C GLY A 512 28.11 -40.95 -40.51
N ALA A 513 26.97 -40.49 -39.97
CA ALA A 513 26.47 -39.13 -40.17
C ALA A 513 27.11 -38.16 -39.17
N ARG A 514 28.32 -37.68 -39.52
CA ARG A 514 29.17 -36.83 -38.68
C ARG A 514 28.46 -35.58 -38.15
N ASP A 515 27.83 -34.80 -39.02
CA ASP A 515 27.24 -33.51 -38.62
C ASP A 515 26.04 -33.69 -37.69
N MET A 516 25.21 -34.70 -37.96
CA MET A 516 24.08 -35.05 -37.11
C MET A 516 24.51 -35.59 -35.75
N PHE A 517 25.64 -36.30 -35.67
CA PHE A 517 26.20 -36.77 -34.41
C PHE A 517 26.60 -35.61 -33.49
N PHE A 518 27.38 -34.64 -34.00
CA PHE A 518 27.84 -33.50 -33.20
C PHE A 518 26.69 -32.56 -32.82
N ASP A 519 25.70 -32.36 -33.71
CA ASP A 519 24.52 -31.54 -33.41
C ASP A 519 23.67 -32.13 -32.29
N GLN A 520 23.43 -33.44 -32.32
CA GLN A 520 22.67 -34.14 -31.28
C GLN A 520 23.43 -34.20 -29.95
N THR A 521 24.76 -34.33 -29.99
CA THR A 521 25.61 -34.37 -28.79
C THR A 521 25.67 -32.98 -28.12
N LEU A 522 25.86 -31.90 -28.89
CA LEU A 522 25.82 -30.53 -28.37
C LEU A 522 24.44 -30.18 -27.79
N THR A 523 23.36 -30.53 -28.51
CA THR A 523 21.99 -30.31 -28.02
C THR A 523 21.73 -31.09 -26.73
N ALA A 524 22.31 -32.30 -26.58
CA ALA A 524 22.20 -33.09 -25.37
C ALA A 524 22.95 -32.45 -24.19
N LEU A 525 24.18 -31.96 -24.40
CA LEU A 525 25.01 -31.34 -23.36
C LEU A 525 24.43 -29.98 -22.91
N TRP A 526 24.09 -29.10 -23.86
CA TRP A 526 23.46 -27.82 -23.56
C TRP A 526 22.07 -28.01 -22.94
N GLY A 527 21.23 -28.90 -23.49
CA GLY A 527 19.92 -29.20 -22.93
C GLY A 527 20.00 -29.77 -21.50
N TYR A 528 20.98 -30.62 -21.21
CA TYR A 528 21.23 -31.13 -19.86
C TYR A 528 21.59 -30.01 -18.89
N ALA A 529 22.57 -29.16 -19.26
CA ALA A 529 23.00 -28.03 -18.44
C ALA A 529 21.84 -27.04 -18.17
N ALA A 530 21.07 -26.66 -19.20
CA ALA A 530 19.94 -25.73 -19.09
C ALA A 530 18.91 -26.19 -18.06
N HIS A 531 18.54 -27.47 -18.16
CA HIS A 531 17.50 -28.05 -17.31
C HIS A 531 18.00 -28.39 -15.89
N LYS A 532 19.27 -28.77 -15.74
CA LYS A 532 19.89 -29.06 -14.44
C LYS A 532 20.05 -27.77 -13.61
N MET A 533 20.53 -26.70 -14.23
CA MET A 533 20.81 -25.41 -13.57
C MET A 533 19.63 -24.42 -13.63
N ARG A 534 18.53 -24.81 -14.30
CA ARG A 534 17.31 -23.98 -14.50
C ARG A 534 17.60 -22.61 -15.12
N MET A 535 18.61 -22.56 -15.98
CA MET A 535 19.02 -21.33 -16.65
C MET A 535 18.24 -21.17 -17.96
N PRO A 536 17.68 -19.98 -18.23
CA PRO A 536 17.14 -19.66 -19.55
C PRO A 536 18.27 -19.68 -20.60
N GLY A 537 17.94 -19.98 -21.87
CA GLY A 537 18.90 -20.10 -22.96
C GLY A 537 19.85 -18.89 -23.13
N SER A 538 19.42 -17.70 -22.70
CA SER A 538 20.22 -16.47 -22.71
C SER A 538 21.37 -16.45 -21.71
N GLU A 539 21.27 -17.23 -20.63
CA GLU A 539 22.27 -17.32 -19.57
C GLU A 539 23.24 -18.49 -19.78
N MET A 540 23.06 -19.26 -20.85
CA MET A 540 23.87 -20.44 -21.20
C MET A 540 25.22 -20.05 -21.81
N GLN A 541 26.01 -19.30 -21.05
CA GLN A 541 27.40 -18.99 -21.37
C GLN A 541 28.32 -19.90 -20.56
N ARG A 542 29.47 -20.28 -21.12
CA ARG A 542 30.45 -21.17 -20.48
C ARG A 542 30.84 -20.72 -19.06
N ALA A 543 31.08 -19.41 -18.89
CA ALA A 543 31.40 -18.81 -17.59
C ALA A 543 30.27 -18.99 -16.57
N ASN A 544 29.01 -18.91 -17.00
CA ASN A 544 27.86 -19.10 -16.12
C ASN A 544 27.65 -20.57 -15.76
N ILE A 545 27.92 -21.49 -16.70
CA ILE A 545 27.89 -22.94 -16.46
C ILE A 545 28.95 -23.34 -15.45
N GLU A 546 30.17 -22.83 -15.60
CA GLU A 546 31.28 -23.08 -14.68
C GLU A 546 30.99 -22.54 -13.28
N ALA A 547 30.52 -21.30 -13.18
CA ALA A 547 30.15 -20.68 -11.91
C ALA A 547 29.02 -21.45 -11.20
N ASN A 548 27.98 -21.89 -11.93
CA ASN A 548 26.87 -22.63 -11.32
C ASN A 548 27.26 -24.03 -10.89
N PHE A 549 28.09 -24.75 -11.66
CA PHE A 549 28.56 -26.07 -11.24
C PHE A 549 29.51 -25.98 -10.04
N ALA A 550 30.31 -24.92 -9.94
CA ALA A 550 31.15 -24.67 -8.77
C ALA A 550 30.32 -24.36 -7.52
N GLU A 551 29.22 -23.60 -7.66
CA GLU A 551 28.28 -23.29 -6.56
C GLU A 551 27.60 -24.56 -6.00
N HIS A 552 27.40 -25.58 -6.83
CA HIS A 552 26.79 -26.86 -6.43
C HIS A 552 27.81 -27.96 -6.06
N GLU A 553 29.02 -27.55 -5.67
CA GLU A 553 30.13 -28.40 -5.19
C GLU A 553 30.60 -29.48 -6.19
N VAL A 554 30.39 -29.30 -7.49
CA VAL A 554 30.91 -30.23 -8.50
C VAL A 554 32.45 -30.09 -8.54
N PRO A 555 33.22 -31.20 -8.51
CA PRO A 555 34.68 -31.13 -8.57
C PRO A 555 35.17 -30.37 -9.81
N GLN A 556 36.11 -29.44 -9.63
CA GLN A 556 36.64 -28.60 -10.70
C GLN A 556 37.13 -29.40 -11.91
N LYS A 557 37.74 -30.57 -11.67
CA LYS A 557 38.17 -31.51 -12.72
C LYS A 557 37.03 -32.03 -13.61
N VAL A 558 35.80 -32.15 -13.08
CA VAL A 558 34.62 -32.58 -13.84
C VAL A 558 34.05 -31.41 -14.64
N ILE A 559 34.08 -30.20 -14.09
CA ILE A 559 33.65 -28.96 -14.76
C ILE A 559 34.55 -28.69 -15.97
N GLU A 560 35.87 -28.74 -15.80
CA GLU A 560 36.85 -28.56 -16.88
C GLU A 560 36.68 -29.62 -17.98
N ARG A 561 36.38 -30.88 -17.62
CA ARG A 561 36.08 -31.94 -18.60
C ARG A 561 34.80 -31.66 -19.39
N PHE A 562 33.77 -31.12 -18.75
CA PHE A 562 32.51 -30.77 -19.42
C PHE A 562 32.69 -29.62 -20.42
N ILE A 563 33.41 -28.56 -20.03
CA ILE A 563 33.69 -27.41 -20.91
C ILE A 563 34.58 -27.81 -22.08
N ASN A 564 35.67 -28.53 -21.82
CA ASN A 564 36.57 -29.01 -22.88
C ASN A 564 35.85 -29.95 -23.88
N LEU A 565 34.90 -30.75 -23.40
CA LEU A 565 34.09 -31.61 -24.27
C LEU A 565 33.15 -30.78 -25.17
N LEU A 566 32.53 -29.72 -24.63
CA LEU A 566 31.73 -28.78 -25.43
C LEU A 566 32.58 -28.12 -26.51
N ASP A 567 33.78 -27.65 -26.17
CA ASP A 567 34.69 -26.98 -27.09
C ASP A 567 35.14 -27.92 -28.22
N ARG A 568 35.54 -29.15 -27.88
CA ARG A 568 35.92 -30.18 -28.87
C ARG A 568 34.76 -30.55 -29.79
N CYS A 569 33.53 -30.60 -29.28
CA CYS A 569 32.35 -30.89 -30.10
C CYS A 569 32.00 -29.72 -31.04
N GLU A 570 32.14 -28.47 -30.59
CA GLU A 570 31.92 -27.30 -31.43
C GLU A 570 33.01 -27.15 -32.49
N GLU A 571 34.28 -27.34 -32.14
CA GLU A 571 35.41 -27.34 -33.08
C GLU A 571 35.30 -28.46 -34.12
N ALA A 572 34.94 -29.68 -33.71
CA ALA A 572 34.75 -30.78 -34.65
C ALA A 572 33.59 -30.56 -35.62
N LYS A 573 32.56 -29.81 -35.21
CA LYS A 573 31.39 -29.47 -36.03
C LYS A 573 31.70 -28.32 -37.00
N TYR A 574 32.33 -27.24 -36.53
CA TYR A 574 32.49 -26.01 -37.32
C TYR A 574 33.85 -25.89 -38.01
N ALA A 575 34.92 -26.45 -37.44
CA ALA A 575 36.28 -26.38 -37.99
C ALA A 575 36.73 -27.70 -38.67
N GLY A 576 35.89 -28.76 -38.62
CA GLY A 576 36.16 -30.02 -39.32
C GLY A 576 37.25 -30.88 -38.70
N ALA A 577 37.67 -30.61 -37.45
CA ALA A 577 38.74 -31.34 -36.77
C ALA A 577 38.48 -32.87 -36.73
N GLY A 578 39.50 -33.68 -37.04
CA GLY A 578 39.39 -35.15 -37.04
C GLY A 578 39.36 -35.74 -35.63
N ILE A 579 38.19 -35.71 -34.98
CA ILE A 579 37.97 -36.29 -33.64
C ILE A 579 37.20 -37.61 -33.76
N ASP A 580 37.63 -38.63 -33.01
CA ASP A 580 36.89 -39.90 -32.93
C ASP A 580 35.53 -39.69 -32.25
N MET A 581 34.46 -40.00 -32.96
CA MET A 581 33.07 -39.85 -32.51
C MET A 581 32.74 -40.82 -31.36
N ASN A 582 33.41 -41.98 -31.29
CA ASN A 582 33.19 -42.95 -30.21
C ASN A 582 33.71 -42.41 -28.87
N ASP A 583 34.90 -41.82 -28.88
CA ASP A 583 35.52 -41.24 -27.69
C ASP A 583 34.67 -40.08 -27.14
N VAL A 584 34.19 -39.21 -28.03
CA VAL A 584 33.30 -38.09 -27.68
C VAL A 584 32.00 -38.57 -27.04
N TYR A 585 31.42 -39.65 -27.57
CA TYR A 585 30.19 -40.23 -27.02
C TYR A 585 30.38 -40.84 -25.63
N GLU A 586 31.45 -41.62 -25.43
CA GLU A 586 31.76 -42.23 -24.14
C GLU A 586 32.12 -41.16 -23.10
N GLU A 587 32.88 -40.14 -23.50
CA GLU A 587 33.22 -39.01 -22.63
C GLU A 587 31.98 -38.20 -22.22
N ALA A 588 31.07 -37.91 -23.15
CA ALA A 588 29.80 -37.23 -22.85
C ALA A 588 28.94 -38.02 -21.85
N SER A 589 28.84 -39.32 -22.04
CA SER A 589 28.16 -40.26 -21.14
C SER A 589 28.76 -40.24 -19.74
N GLN A 590 30.09 -40.29 -19.63
CA GLN A 590 30.80 -40.31 -18.35
C GLN A 590 30.68 -38.97 -17.60
N VAL A 591 30.83 -37.84 -18.28
CA VAL A 591 30.77 -36.52 -17.66
C VAL A 591 29.37 -36.21 -17.16
N ILE A 592 28.31 -36.53 -17.93
CA ILE A 592 26.93 -36.36 -17.46
C ILE A 592 26.66 -37.20 -16.21
N ARG A 593 27.19 -38.43 -16.14
CA ARG A 593 27.05 -39.31 -14.96
C ARG A 593 27.81 -38.78 -13.74
N ALA A 594 29.02 -38.24 -13.94
CA ALA A 594 29.83 -37.67 -12.87
C ALA A 594 29.20 -36.38 -12.30
N ILE A 595 28.70 -35.49 -13.17
CA ILE A 595 27.93 -34.32 -12.71
C ILE A 595 26.70 -34.77 -11.93
N ASP A 596 26.03 -35.84 -12.36
CA ASP A 596 24.86 -36.35 -11.66
C ASP A 596 25.13 -37.03 -10.31
N SER A 597 26.33 -37.56 -10.08
CA SER A 597 26.72 -38.10 -8.76
C SER A 597 27.17 -37.01 -7.80
N ASP A 598 27.83 -35.98 -8.32
CA ASP A 598 28.55 -35.01 -7.50
C ASP A 598 27.73 -33.73 -7.24
N PHE A 599 26.71 -33.47 -8.05
CA PHE A 599 25.82 -32.31 -7.90
C PHE A 599 24.89 -32.47 -6.68
N LYS A 600 25.17 -31.73 -5.61
CA LYS A 600 24.33 -31.68 -4.40
C LYS A 600 23.16 -30.70 -4.56
N LYS A 601 22.07 -30.97 -3.86
CA LYS A 601 20.82 -30.18 -3.88
C LYS A 601 20.85 -28.96 -2.97
#